data_AF-A0A348SC13-F1
#
_entry.id   AF-A0A348SC13-F1
#
_cell.length_a   1.000
_cell.length_b   1.000
_cell.length_c   1.000
_cell.angle_alpha   90.00
_cell.angle_beta   90.00
_cell.angle_gamma   90.00
#
_symmetry.space_group_name_H-M   'P 1'
#
loop_
_entity.id
_entity.type
_entity.pdbx_description
1 polymer ?
#
loop_
_entity_poly.entity_id
_entity_poly.type
_entity_poly.pdbx_seq_one_letter_code
_entity_poly.pdbx_strand_id
1 'polypeptide(L)'
;IDGAASEKMPIVLGSERLIPGFEAQLVDAKIGDAATVSVTFPDDYQEESLRGVPARFDVVIQELRARIPPPLDDAFAKQVANVENVEGLRAEILTRLKASAADRGRHEFADKIVEYAMENATVEIPDPLIEEEIDGLVDELARSIARQGLSFEQYLEAAGKSAEEIRAELRDRGERRARTLLVLSAVAGAEGIQVPEELIDEEVRRAQPQVQGQRKLEAYLASERGRRAIRASLRRSLVVEKIVEDWFDGNPGAWPAWGPERPPRPAATAALSPAASPAGGSADAPKAKRSPAKRSAK
;
A
#
# COMPACT_ATOMS: atom_id res chain seq x y z
N ILE A 1 -33.15 26.28 -10.32
CA ILE A 1 -32.05 25.90 -9.39
C ILE A 1 -30.98 26.96 -9.56
N ASP A 2 -30.78 27.81 -8.55
CA ASP A 2 -29.73 28.83 -8.63
C ASP A 2 -28.36 28.14 -8.75
N GLY A 3 -27.55 28.58 -9.72
CA GLY A 3 -26.21 28.01 -10.00
C GLY A 3 -26.15 26.83 -10.96
N ALA A 4 -27.27 26.27 -11.43
CA ALA A 4 -27.29 25.13 -12.35
C ALA A 4 -27.28 25.50 -13.85
N ALA A 5 -27.12 26.80 -14.18
CA ALA A 5 -27.00 27.25 -15.56
C ALA A 5 -25.54 27.09 -16.02
N SER A 6 -25.32 26.27 -17.04
CA SER A 6 -24.00 26.11 -17.67
C SER A 6 -24.10 26.37 -19.16
N GLU A 7 -23.23 27.22 -19.69
CA GLU A 7 -23.11 27.45 -21.12
C GLU A 7 -21.98 26.56 -21.67
N LYS A 8 -22.26 25.81 -22.75
CA LYS A 8 -21.30 24.97 -23.50
C LYS A 8 -20.63 23.87 -22.67
N MET A 9 -21.37 23.22 -21.78
CA MET A 9 -20.87 22.08 -21.02
C MET A 9 -20.67 20.84 -21.93
N PRO A 10 -19.45 20.29 -22.05
CA PRO A 10 -19.25 19.04 -22.77
C PRO A 10 -19.79 17.87 -21.93
N ILE A 11 -20.73 17.11 -22.50
CA ILE A 11 -21.31 15.91 -21.88
C ILE A 11 -20.86 14.69 -22.69
N VAL A 12 -20.34 13.67 -22.01
CA VAL A 12 -20.01 12.38 -22.61
C VAL A 12 -21.11 11.40 -22.24
N LEU A 13 -21.92 11.02 -23.22
CA LEU A 13 -22.98 10.02 -23.04
C LEU A 13 -22.38 8.65 -22.71
N GLY A 14 -23.00 7.92 -21.78
CA GLY A 14 -22.55 6.63 -21.26
C GLY A 14 -21.43 6.74 -20.21
N SER A 15 -21.14 7.94 -19.69
CA SER A 15 -20.13 8.12 -18.65
C SER A 15 -20.68 7.99 -17.23
N GLU A 16 -22.02 7.99 -17.09
CA GLU A 16 -22.75 7.92 -15.80
C GLU A 16 -22.31 9.00 -14.79
N ARG A 17 -21.78 10.12 -15.30
CA ARG A 17 -21.31 11.24 -14.46
C ARG A 17 -22.42 12.21 -14.10
N LEU A 18 -23.54 12.16 -14.80
CA LEU A 18 -24.71 12.99 -14.58
C LEU A 18 -25.77 12.24 -13.75
N ILE A 19 -26.82 12.97 -13.35
CA ILE A 19 -27.95 12.41 -12.61
C ILE A 19 -28.53 11.22 -13.39
N PRO A 20 -28.77 10.06 -12.75
CA PRO A 20 -29.37 8.91 -13.41
C PRO A 20 -30.65 9.28 -14.18
N GLY A 21 -30.75 8.81 -15.42
CA GLY A 21 -31.87 9.12 -16.32
C GLY A 21 -31.74 10.44 -17.09
N PHE A 22 -30.73 11.26 -16.82
CA PHE A 22 -30.47 12.50 -17.57
C PHE A 22 -30.00 12.19 -19.00
N GLU A 23 -28.94 11.40 -19.13
CA GLU A 23 -28.32 11.08 -20.42
C GLU A 23 -29.29 10.31 -21.35
N ALA A 24 -30.13 9.44 -20.77
CA ALA A 24 -31.11 8.64 -21.51
C ALA A 24 -32.16 9.50 -22.26
N GLN A 25 -32.52 10.67 -21.70
CA GLN A 25 -33.48 11.59 -22.32
C GLN A 25 -32.88 12.46 -23.41
N LEU A 26 -31.55 12.42 -23.58
CA LEU A 26 -30.83 13.10 -24.65
C LEU A 26 -30.43 12.14 -25.78
N VAL A 27 -30.74 10.85 -25.66
CA VAL A 27 -30.57 9.86 -26.73
C VAL A 27 -31.48 10.25 -27.90
N ASP A 28 -30.97 10.08 -29.13
CA ASP A 28 -31.62 10.43 -30.40
C ASP A 28 -31.88 11.93 -30.68
N ALA A 29 -31.58 12.80 -29.72
CA ALA A 29 -31.71 14.24 -29.91
C ALA A 29 -30.63 14.78 -30.87
N LYS A 30 -31.02 15.75 -31.70
CA LYS A 30 -30.20 16.28 -32.79
C LYS A 30 -29.62 17.64 -32.42
N ILE A 31 -28.58 18.04 -33.17
CA ILE A 31 -28.03 19.39 -33.08
C ILE A 31 -29.14 20.41 -33.36
N GLY A 32 -29.33 21.36 -32.45
CA GLY A 32 -30.37 22.38 -32.48
C GLY A 32 -31.64 22.02 -31.70
N ASP A 33 -31.80 20.76 -31.26
CA ASP A 33 -32.97 20.38 -30.47
C ASP A 33 -32.91 21.01 -29.08
N ALA A 34 -34.06 21.54 -28.65
CA ALA A 34 -34.32 21.91 -27.27
C ALA A 34 -35.08 20.76 -26.61
N ALA A 35 -34.39 20.02 -25.74
CA ALA A 35 -34.97 18.93 -24.97
C ALA A 35 -35.19 19.41 -23.54
N THR A 36 -36.37 19.13 -22.98
CA THR A 36 -36.53 19.27 -21.54
C THR A 36 -36.35 17.91 -20.87
N VAL A 37 -35.33 17.81 -20.03
CA VAL A 37 -34.98 16.62 -19.27
C VAL A 37 -35.56 16.74 -17.86
N SER A 38 -36.36 15.76 -17.45
CA SER A 38 -36.91 15.68 -16.09
C SER A 38 -36.27 14.53 -15.33
N VAL A 39 -35.58 14.84 -14.24
CA VAL A 39 -34.87 13.86 -13.40
C VAL A 39 -35.10 14.15 -11.93
N THR A 40 -34.96 13.13 -11.09
CA THR A 40 -34.96 13.29 -9.64
C THR A 40 -33.54 13.08 -9.16
N PHE A 41 -33.04 14.00 -8.32
CA PHE A 41 -31.74 13.82 -7.68
C PHE A 41 -31.77 12.60 -6.74
N PRO A 42 -30.74 11.75 -6.73
CA PRO A 42 -30.71 10.58 -5.86
C PRO A 42 -30.61 10.98 -4.37
N ASP A 43 -31.01 10.05 -3.49
CA ASP A 43 -31.06 10.30 -2.04
C ASP A 43 -29.67 10.50 -1.42
N ASP A 44 -28.61 10.02 -2.08
CA ASP A 44 -27.21 10.12 -1.66
C ASP A 44 -26.46 11.29 -2.32
N TYR A 45 -27.18 12.23 -2.95
CA TYR A 45 -26.56 13.38 -3.61
C TYR A 45 -25.73 14.24 -2.64
N GLN A 46 -24.60 14.79 -3.10
CA GLN A 46 -23.66 15.50 -2.22
C GLN A 46 -24.28 16.71 -1.53
N GLU A 47 -25.18 17.42 -2.22
CA GLU A 47 -25.89 18.59 -1.71
C GLU A 47 -27.19 18.17 -1.01
N GLU A 48 -27.28 18.32 0.31
CA GLU A 48 -28.44 17.88 1.12
C GLU A 48 -29.76 18.51 0.68
N SER A 49 -29.71 19.77 0.24
CA SER A 49 -30.89 20.53 -0.18
C SER A 49 -31.52 20.03 -1.48
N LEU A 50 -30.80 19.21 -2.26
CA LEU A 50 -31.25 18.70 -3.55
C LEU A 50 -31.60 17.20 -3.53
N ARG A 51 -31.28 16.47 -2.45
CA ARG A 51 -31.59 15.03 -2.33
C ARG A 51 -33.09 14.74 -2.50
N GLY A 52 -33.45 13.83 -3.40
CA GLY A 52 -34.84 13.45 -3.67
C GLY A 52 -35.70 14.52 -4.36
N VAL A 53 -35.12 15.69 -4.69
CA VAL A 53 -35.86 16.79 -5.31
C VAL A 53 -36.04 16.53 -6.81
N PRO A 54 -37.25 16.64 -7.36
CA PRO A 54 -37.46 16.59 -8.80
C PRO A 54 -36.96 17.89 -9.46
N ALA A 55 -36.22 17.75 -10.55
CA ALA A 55 -35.64 18.85 -11.30
C ALA A 55 -35.96 18.74 -12.79
N ARG A 56 -36.08 19.91 -13.42
CA ARG A 56 -36.32 20.07 -14.85
C ARG A 56 -35.20 20.91 -15.44
N PHE A 57 -34.52 20.36 -16.44
CA PHE A 57 -33.42 21.01 -17.15
C PHE A 57 -33.81 21.24 -18.60
N ASP A 58 -33.73 22.49 -19.04
CA ASP A 58 -33.86 22.82 -20.45
C ASP A 58 -32.47 22.75 -21.08
N VAL A 59 -32.28 21.77 -21.97
CA VAL A 59 -31.01 21.46 -22.62
C VAL A 59 -31.14 21.78 -24.10
N VAL A 60 -30.20 22.56 -24.63
CA VAL A 60 -30.09 22.84 -26.06
C VAL A 60 -28.83 22.18 -26.58
N ILE A 61 -28.97 21.27 -27.55
CA ILE A 61 -27.83 20.56 -28.12
C ILE A 61 -27.15 21.45 -29.16
N GLN A 62 -26.01 22.02 -28.80
CA GLN A 62 -25.27 22.91 -29.71
C GLN A 62 -24.34 22.15 -30.65
N GLU A 63 -23.72 21.08 -30.17
CA GLU A 63 -22.75 20.31 -30.92
C GLU A 63 -22.82 18.84 -30.49
N LEU A 64 -22.73 17.93 -31.46
CA LEU A 64 -22.64 16.50 -31.24
C LEU A 64 -21.33 15.99 -31.84
N ARG A 65 -20.44 15.45 -31.00
CA ARG A 65 -19.17 14.85 -31.44
C ARG A 65 -19.20 13.35 -31.18
N ALA A 66 -18.82 12.57 -32.19
CA ALA A 66 -18.60 11.13 -32.01
C ALA A 66 -17.12 10.89 -31.67
N ARG A 67 -16.86 10.12 -30.61
CA ARG A 67 -15.52 9.63 -30.32
C ARG A 67 -15.22 8.46 -31.23
N ILE A 68 -14.53 8.74 -32.34
CA ILE A 68 -14.07 7.71 -33.28
C ILE A 68 -12.68 7.27 -32.82
N PRO A 69 -12.51 6.06 -32.25
CA PRO A 69 -11.18 5.56 -31.95
C PRO A 69 -10.41 5.40 -33.27
N PRO A 70 -9.10 5.70 -33.28
CA PRO A 70 -8.27 5.44 -34.46
C PRO A 70 -8.31 3.94 -34.81
N PRO A 71 -8.16 3.60 -36.10
CA PRO A 71 -8.03 2.21 -36.50
C PRO A 71 -6.81 1.58 -35.83
N LEU A 72 -6.92 0.31 -35.46
CA LEU A 72 -5.78 -0.46 -34.96
C LEU A 72 -4.92 -0.89 -36.16
N ASP A 73 -4.00 -0.02 -36.55
CA ASP A 73 -3.04 -0.23 -37.63
C ASP A 73 -1.59 0.07 -37.19
N ASP A 74 -0.65 -0.10 -38.11
CA ASP A 74 0.78 0.08 -37.82
C ASP A 74 1.15 1.54 -37.55
N ALA A 75 0.40 2.50 -38.12
CA ALA A 75 0.59 3.92 -37.83
C ALA A 75 0.18 4.25 -36.40
N PHE A 76 -0.96 3.70 -35.94
CA PHE A 76 -1.38 3.79 -34.55
C PHE A 76 -0.37 3.11 -33.62
N ALA A 77 0.10 1.91 -33.96
CA ALA A 77 1.08 1.18 -33.16
C ALA A 77 2.38 1.98 -32.95
N LYS A 78 2.91 2.59 -34.01
CA LYS A 78 4.09 3.48 -33.96
C LYS A 78 3.86 4.76 -33.15
N GLN A 79 2.62 5.26 -33.12
CA GLN A 79 2.29 6.48 -32.38
C GLN A 79 2.21 6.24 -30.87
N VAL A 80 1.70 5.09 -30.45
CA VAL A 80 1.44 4.79 -29.02
C VAL A 80 2.55 4.00 -28.34
N ALA A 81 3.39 3.33 -29.12
CA ALA A 81 4.50 2.53 -28.62
C ALA A 81 5.68 2.59 -29.60
N ASN A 82 6.87 2.25 -29.10
CA ASN A 82 8.09 2.22 -29.92
C ASN A 82 8.19 0.88 -30.69
N VAL A 83 7.17 0.56 -31.48
CA VAL A 83 7.02 -0.72 -32.21
C VAL A 83 6.63 -0.48 -33.66
N GLU A 84 7.02 -1.38 -34.55
CA GLU A 84 6.83 -1.19 -36.00
C GLU A 84 5.41 -1.48 -36.49
N ASN A 85 4.67 -2.34 -35.79
CA ASN A 85 3.37 -2.83 -36.24
C ASN A 85 2.47 -3.26 -35.07
N VAL A 86 1.21 -3.57 -35.39
CA VAL A 86 0.22 -4.04 -34.40
C VAL A 86 0.65 -5.33 -33.70
N GLU A 87 1.38 -6.21 -34.38
CA GLU A 87 1.89 -7.45 -33.78
C GLU A 87 2.92 -7.16 -32.68
N GLY A 88 3.86 -6.23 -32.93
CA GLY A 88 4.82 -5.76 -31.95
C GLY A 88 4.14 -5.10 -30.75
N LEU A 89 3.13 -4.27 -30.98
CA LEU A 89 2.32 -3.68 -29.90
C LEU A 89 1.66 -4.77 -29.04
N ARG A 90 1.06 -5.79 -29.66
CA ARG A 90 0.45 -6.91 -28.95
C ARG A 90 1.49 -7.71 -28.15
N ALA A 91 2.66 -7.98 -28.72
CA ALA A 91 3.73 -8.72 -28.06
C ALA A 91 4.27 -7.95 -26.83
N GLU A 92 4.45 -6.63 -26.95
CA GLU A 92 4.87 -5.78 -25.84
C GLU A 92 3.83 -5.74 -24.72
N ILE A 93 2.56 -5.52 -25.05
CA ILE A 93 1.45 -5.57 -24.09
C ILE A 93 1.40 -6.94 -23.40
N LEU A 94 1.50 -8.03 -24.16
CA LEU A 94 1.51 -9.38 -23.60
C LEU A 94 2.67 -9.59 -22.64
N THR A 95 3.86 -9.10 -22.97
CA THR A 95 5.04 -9.18 -22.10
C THR A 95 4.82 -8.42 -20.79
N ARG A 96 4.28 -7.19 -20.86
CA ARG A 96 3.94 -6.40 -19.68
C ARG A 96 2.88 -7.07 -18.82
N LEU A 97 1.83 -7.64 -19.43
CA LEU A 97 0.78 -8.36 -18.74
C LEU A 97 1.30 -9.63 -18.05
N LYS A 98 2.18 -10.38 -18.71
CA LYS A 98 2.83 -11.57 -18.13
C LYS A 98 3.69 -11.20 -16.93
N ALA A 99 4.52 -10.16 -17.06
CA ALA A 99 5.33 -9.67 -15.95
C ALA A 99 4.46 -9.21 -14.76
N SER A 100 3.43 -8.41 -15.02
CA SER A 100 2.50 -7.95 -13.99
C SER A 100 1.73 -9.10 -13.33
N ALA A 101 1.30 -10.11 -14.09
CA ALA A 101 0.59 -11.26 -13.55
C ALA A 101 1.51 -12.16 -12.70
N ALA A 102 2.75 -12.40 -13.13
CA ALA A 102 3.72 -13.15 -12.35
C ALA A 102 4.09 -12.42 -11.05
N ASP A 103 4.30 -11.10 -11.12
CA ASP A 103 4.59 -10.27 -9.95
C ASP A 103 3.42 -10.27 -8.95
N ARG A 104 2.17 -10.07 -9.42
CA ARG A 104 0.98 -10.18 -8.55
C ARG A 104 0.87 -11.55 -7.92
N GLY A 105 1.00 -12.62 -8.70
CA GLY A 105 0.92 -13.99 -8.18
C GLY A 105 1.99 -14.28 -7.12
N ARG A 106 3.21 -13.77 -7.31
CA ARG A 106 4.30 -13.88 -6.34
C ARG A 106 3.98 -13.13 -5.03
N HIS A 107 3.46 -11.91 -5.11
CA HIS A 107 3.05 -11.14 -3.93
C HIS A 107 1.91 -11.81 -3.17
N GLU A 108 0.86 -12.25 -3.87
CA GLU A 108 -0.25 -13.00 -3.25
C GLU A 108 0.24 -14.29 -2.59
N PHE A 109 1.20 -14.98 -3.20
CA PHE A 109 1.82 -16.16 -2.61
C PHE A 109 2.64 -15.81 -1.35
N ALA A 110 3.41 -14.72 -1.39
CA ALA A 110 4.16 -14.22 -0.24
C ALA A 110 3.25 -13.85 0.94
N ASP A 111 2.12 -13.20 0.68
CA ASP A 111 1.13 -12.88 1.72
C ASP A 111 0.56 -14.16 2.34
N LYS A 112 0.18 -15.13 1.50
CA LYS A 112 -0.37 -16.42 1.96
C LYS A 112 0.63 -17.26 2.74
N ILE A 113 1.92 -17.26 2.37
CA ILE A 113 2.93 -18.03 3.09
C ILE A 113 3.23 -17.42 4.46
N VAL A 114 3.19 -16.09 4.57
CA VAL A 114 3.29 -15.38 5.86
C VAL A 114 2.06 -15.66 6.71
N GLU A 115 0.85 -15.60 6.14
CA GLU A 115 -0.39 -15.95 6.83
C GLU A 115 -0.36 -17.38 7.36
N TYR A 116 0.04 -18.34 6.53
CA TYR A 116 0.22 -19.72 6.93
C TYR A 116 1.23 -19.87 8.07
N ALA A 117 2.35 -19.14 8.04
CA ALA A 117 3.33 -19.13 9.13
C ALA A 117 2.74 -18.58 10.44
N MET A 118 1.88 -17.55 10.37
CA MET A 118 1.23 -16.97 11.55
C MET A 118 0.18 -17.89 12.17
N GLU A 119 -0.56 -18.64 11.35
CA GLU A 119 -1.58 -19.59 11.80
C GLU A 119 -0.96 -20.80 12.51
N ASN A 120 0.22 -21.22 12.08
CA ASN A 120 0.94 -22.36 12.66
C ASN A 120 1.86 -21.97 13.83
N ALA A 121 2.03 -20.68 14.12
CA ALA A 121 2.86 -20.19 15.21
C ALA A 121 2.05 -19.98 16.50
N THR A 122 2.57 -20.48 17.62
CA THR A 122 2.08 -20.11 18.96
C THR A 122 2.91 -18.96 19.47
N VAL A 123 2.30 -17.78 19.61
CA VAL A 123 2.97 -16.54 20.01
C VAL A 123 2.15 -15.84 21.08
N GLU A 124 2.78 -15.57 22.22
CA GLU A 124 2.24 -14.63 23.22
C GLU A 124 2.69 -13.22 22.83
N ILE A 125 1.72 -12.35 22.54
CA ILE A 125 1.98 -10.99 22.07
C ILE A 125 1.85 -10.03 23.26
N PRO A 126 2.90 -9.30 23.64
CA PRO A 126 2.80 -8.31 24.71
C PRO A 126 1.89 -7.14 24.30
N ASP A 127 0.98 -6.71 25.19
CA ASP A 127 0.12 -5.53 24.96
C ASP A 127 0.89 -4.27 24.51
N PRO A 128 2.08 -3.94 25.06
CA PRO A 128 2.82 -2.77 24.61
C PRO A 128 3.20 -2.83 23.12
N LEU A 129 3.42 -4.03 22.59
CA LEU A 129 3.74 -4.21 21.17
C LEU A 129 2.50 -4.01 20.30
N ILE A 130 1.33 -4.47 20.77
CA ILE A 130 0.06 -4.24 20.07
C ILE A 130 -0.23 -2.75 19.99
N GLU A 131 -0.04 -2.02 21.08
CA GLU A 131 -0.25 -0.57 21.11
C GLU A 131 0.73 0.18 20.19
N GLU A 132 2.00 -0.24 20.10
CA GLU A 132 2.97 0.34 19.16
C GLU A 132 2.54 0.13 17.69
N GLU A 133 2.01 -1.04 17.35
CA GLU A 133 1.49 -1.31 15.99
C GLU A 133 0.20 -0.55 15.69
N ILE A 134 -0.66 -0.34 16.69
CA ILE A 134 -1.85 0.53 16.57
C ILE A 134 -1.43 1.98 16.33
N ASP A 135 -0.44 2.49 17.07
CA ASP A 135 0.10 3.83 16.88
C ASP A 135 0.61 4.01 15.45
N GLY A 136 1.36 3.02 14.93
CA GLY A 136 1.83 3.02 13.54
C GLY A 136 0.69 3.03 12.51
N LEU A 137 -0.38 2.26 12.75
CA LEU A 137 -1.57 2.24 11.89
C LEU A 137 -2.33 3.59 11.90
N VAL A 138 -2.43 4.23 13.06
CA VAL A 138 -3.03 5.57 13.19
C VAL A 138 -2.19 6.61 12.45
N ASP A 139 -0.86 6.56 12.57
CA ASP A 139 0.05 7.44 11.84
C ASP A 139 -0.06 7.26 10.32
N GLU A 140 -0.17 6.01 9.84
CA GLU A 140 -0.39 5.70 8.42
C GLU A 140 -1.71 6.29 7.93
N LEU A 141 -2.78 6.13 8.71
CA LEU A 141 -4.10 6.70 8.42
C LEU A 141 -4.04 8.23 8.37
N ALA A 142 -3.44 8.87 9.37
CA ALA A 142 -3.28 10.32 9.43
C ALA A 142 -2.49 10.87 8.24
N ARG A 143 -1.40 10.19 7.83
CA ARG A 143 -0.64 10.56 6.62
C ARG A 143 -1.46 10.39 5.35
N SER A 144 -2.31 9.37 5.28
CA SER A 144 -3.22 9.17 4.14
C SER A 144 -4.24 10.28 4.01
N ILE A 145 -4.83 10.70 5.13
CA ILE A 145 -5.78 11.82 5.21
C ILE A 145 -5.09 13.14 4.84
N ALA A 146 -3.88 13.39 5.37
CA ALA A 146 -3.10 14.58 5.05
C ALA A 146 -2.79 14.71 3.55
N ARG A 147 -2.54 13.60 2.84
CA ARG A 147 -2.36 13.60 1.38
C ARG A 147 -3.61 14.02 0.60
N GLN A 148 -4.80 13.87 1.21
CA GLN A 148 -6.07 14.32 0.65
C GLN A 148 -6.38 15.77 1.02
N GLY A 149 -5.50 16.45 1.76
CA GLY A 149 -5.67 17.84 2.18
C GLY A 149 -6.53 18.05 3.43
N LEU A 150 -6.86 16.98 4.15
CA LEU A 150 -7.64 17.02 5.39
C LEU A 150 -6.72 16.88 6.61
N SER A 151 -7.09 17.47 7.74
CA SER A 151 -6.47 17.15 9.03
C SER A 151 -7.08 15.89 9.63
N PHE A 152 -6.36 15.22 10.54
CA PHE A 152 -6.88 14.06 11.24
C PHE A 152 -8.12 14.41 12.10
N GLU A 153 -8.14 15.59 12.71
CA GLU A 153 -9.28 16.10 13.48
C GLU A 153 -10.53 16.27 12.62
N GLN A 154 -10.38 16.88 11.42
CA GLN A 154 -11.48 17.02 10.47
C GLN A 154 -12.02 15.67 9.99
N TYR A 155 -11.15 14.67 9.83
CA TYR A 155 -11.58 13.31 9.51
C TYR A 155 -12.40 12.69 10.64
N LEU A 156 -11.96 12.84 11.91
CA LEU A 156 -12.71 12.34 13.06
C LEU A 156 -14.09 12.99 13.18
N GLU A 157 -14.17 14.32 12.98
CA GLU A 157 -15.43 15.05 12.96
C GLU A 157 -16.37 14.57 11.84
N ALA A 158 -15.86 14.44 10.62
CA ALA A 158 -16.64 13.98 9.47
C ALA A 158 -17.09 12.52 9.61
N ALA A 159 -16.26 11.68 10.24
CA ALA A 159 -16.59 10.29 10.53
C ALA A 159 -17.53 10.13 11.74
N GLY A 160 -17.69 11.18 12.56
CA GLY A 160 -18.43 11.12 13.81
C GLY A 160 -17.82 10.16 14.83
N LYS A 161 -16.47 10.00 14.81
CA LYS A 161 -15.74 9.04 15.65
C LYS A 161 -14.69 9.73 16.51
N SER A 162 -14.42 9.17 17.69
CA SER A 162 -13.29 9.57 18.52
C SER A 162 -11.99 8.89 18.09
N ALA A 163 -10.84 9.42 18.54
CA ALA A 163 -9.55 8.80 18.28
C ALA A 163 -9.46 7.38 18.92
N GLU A 164 -10.07 7.20 20.08
CA GLU A 164 -10.15 5.91 20.78
C GLU A 164 -10.98 4.89 20.01
N GLU A 165 -12.09 5.31 19.39
CA GLU A 165 -12.90 4.44 18.54
C GLU A 165 -12.12 3.98 17.30
N ILE A 166 -11.38 4.90 16.65
CA ILE A 166 -10.48 4.54 15.54
C ILE A 166 -9.40 3.55 16.00
N ARG A 167 -8.79 3.77 17.17
CA ARG A 167 -7.80 2.83 17.73
C ARG A 167 -8.41 1.47 18.01
N ALA A 168 -9.62 1.41 18.55
CA ALA A 168 -10.33 0.16 18.82
C ALA A 168 -10.62 -0.62 17.53
N GLU A 169 -11.03 0.07 16.46
CA GLU A 169 -11.23 -0.53 15.13
C GLU A 169 -9.92 -1.05 14.51
N LEU A 170 -8.79 -0.42 14.84
CA LEU A 170 -7.47 -0.84 14.37
C LEU A 170 -6.85 -1.95 15.24
N ARG A 171 -7.43 -2.30 16.38
CA ARG A 171 -6.83 -3.24 17.34
C ARG A 171 -6.57 -4.62 16.75
N ASP A 172 -7.55 -5.20 16.05
CA ASP A 172 -7.40 -6.52 15.41
C ASP A 172 -6.26 -6.51 14.37
N ARG A 173 -6.12 -5.40 13.64
CA ARG A 173 -5.06 -5.24 12.65
C ARG A 173 -3.70 -5.03 13.31
N GLY A 174 -3.66 -4.28 14.43
CA GLY A 174 -2.45 -4.10 15.25
C GLY A 174 -1.97 -5.41 15.85
N GLU A 175 -2.86 -6.23 16.40
CA GLU A 175 -2.53 -7.56 16.92
C GLU A 175 -1.97 -8.47 15.81
N ARG A 176 -2.60 -8.48 14.63
CA ARG A 176 -2.09 -9.23 13.47
C ARG A 176 -0.69 -8.76 13.07
N ARG A 177 -0.43 -7.45 12.98
CA ARG A 177 0.91 -6.91 12.66
C ARG A 177 1.95 -7.28 13.72
N ALA A 178 1.60 -7.17 15.00
CA ALA A 178 2.48 -7.55 16.10
C ALA A 178 2.82 -9.05 16.05
N ARG A 179 1.83 -9.90 15.73
CA ARG A 179 2.06 -11.34 15.49
C ARG A 179 3.02 -11.56 14.32
N THR A 180 2.76 -10.95 13.17
CA THR A 180 3.62 -11.05 11.98
C THR A 180 5.06 -10.66 12.32
N LEU A 181 5.23 -9.54 13.02
CA LEU A 181 6.53 -9.03 13.43
C LEU A 181 7.30 -10.05 14.28
N LEU A 182 6.66 -10.65 15.29
CA LEU A 182 7.29 -11.62 16.17
C LEU A 182 7.63 -12.92 15.44
N VAL A 183 6.72 -13.45 14.63
CA VAL A 183 6.94 -14.67 13.84
C VAL A 183 8.10 -14.48 12.87
N LEU A 184 8.08 -13.43 12.05
CA LEU A 184 9.16 -13.17 11.10
C LEU A 184 10.50 -12.89 11.79
N SER A 185 10.50 -12.23 12.96
CA SER A 185 11.72 -12.01 13.74
C SER A 185 12.30 -13.31 14.30
N ALA A 186 11.44 -14.22 14.75
CA ALA A 186 11.86 -15.54 15.22
C ALA A 186 12.47 -16.37 14.07
N VAL A 187 11.82 -16.39 12.91
CA VAL A 187 12.36 -17.05 11.70
C VAL A 187 13.70 -16.42 11.28
N ALA A 188 13.79 -15.08 11.29
CA ALA A 188 15.04 -14.39 10.99
C ALA A 188 16.20 -14.77 11.92
N GLY A 189 15.88 -15.03 13.19
CA GLY A 189 16.83 -15.51 14.19
C GLY A 189 17.27 -16.95 13.93
N ALA A 190 16.31 -17.85 13.71
CA ALA A 190 16.55 -19.26 13.46
C ALA A 190 17.37 -19.51 12.18
N GLU A 191 17.06 -18.76 11.12
CA GLU A 191 17.73 -18.84 9.81
C GLU A 191 19.03 -18.01 9.75
N GLY A 192 19.39 -17.28 10.81
CA GLY A 192 20.62 -16.48 10.85
C GLY A 192 20.67 -15.34 9.82
N ILE A 193 19.51 -14.80 9.43
CA ILE A 193 19.42 -13.77 8.39
C ILE A 193 20.03 -12.46 8.91
N GLN A 194 21.03 -11.96 8.18
CA GLN A 194 21.69 -10.68 8.44
C GLN A 194 21.45 -9.72 7.27
N VAL A 195 21.40 -8.43 7.59
CA VAL A 195 21.25 -7.35 6.60
C VAL A 195 22.62 -6.71 6.42
N PRO A 196 23.23 -6.78 5.22
CA PRO A 196 24.44 -6.05 4.88
C PRO A 196 24.30 -4.55 5.11
N GLU A 197 25.38 -3.88 5.51
CA GLU A 197 25.35 -2.43 5.74
C GLU A 197 25.12 -1.66 4.44
N GLU A 198 25.57 -2.22 3.31
CA GLU A 198 25.39 -1.68 1.97
C GLU A 198 23.91 -1.55 1.59
N LEU A 199 23.08 -2.53 1.97
CA LEU A 199 21.63 -2.48 1.73
C LEU A 199 20.95 -1.41 2.59
N ILE A 200 21.46 -1.19 3.80
CA ILE A 200 20.96 -0.12 4.68
C ILE A 200 21.30 1.24 4.08
N ASP A 201 22.53 1.42 3.59
CA ASP A 201 22.96 2.65 2.92
C ASP A 201 22.20 2.94 1.63
N GLU A 202 21.92 1.90 0.84
CA GLU A 202 21.08 2.02 -0.35
C GLU A 202 19.66 2.45 0.00
N GLU A 203 19.06 1.84 1.03
CA GLU A 203 17.72 2.20 1.47
C GLU A 203 17.65 3.63 2.04
N VAL A 204 18.66 4.05 2.81
CA VAL A 204 18.79 5.44 3.27
C VAL A 204 18.87 6.40 2.08
N ARG A 205 19.69 6.08 1.07
CA ARG A 205 19.82 6.90 -0.15
C ARG A 205 18.51 6.97 -0.93
N ARG A 206 17.77 5.87 -1.00
CA ARG A 206 16.46 5.78 -1.65
C ARG A 206 15.41 6.64 -0.94
N ALA A 207 15.44 6.70 0.39
CA ALA A 207 14.51 7.48 1.19
C ALA A 207 14.83 8.99 1.24
N GLN A 208 16.09 9.39 0.99
CA GLN A 208 16.53 10.80 1.07
C GLN A 208 15.64 11.80 0.29
N PRO A 209 15.27 11.57 -0.99
CA PRO A 209 14.44 12.51 -1.73
C PRO A 209 13.05 12.72 -1.11
N GLN A 210 12.52 11.72 -0.41
CA GLN A 210 11.18 11.77 0.20
C GLN A 210 11.16 12.61 1.49
N VAL A 211 12.31 12.74 2.15
CA VAL A 211 12.45 13.43 3.43
C VAL A 211 13.09 14.82 3.29
N GLN A 212 13.44 15.21 2.05
CA GLN A 212 14.14 16.46 1.77
C GLN A 212 13.36 17.67 2.30
N GLY A 213 14.05 18.55 3.02
CA GLY A 213 13.46 19.75 3.63
C GLY A 213 12.86 19.50 5.03
N GLN A 214 12.78 18.24 5.46
CA GLN A 214 12.31 17.87 6.80
C GLN A 214 13.50 17.55 7.72
N ARG A 215 14.18 18.59 8.20
CA ARG A 215 15.43 18.46 8.99
C ARG A 215 15.39 17.41 10.10
N LYS A 216 14.25 17.29 10.81
CA LYS A 216 14.07 16.27 11.87
C LYS A 216 14.08 14.84 11.32
N LEU A 217 13.44 14.62 10.18
CA LEU A 217 13.33 13.31 9.54
C LEU A 217 14.63 12.92 8.82
N GLU A 218 15.30 13.89 8.19
CA GLU A 218 16.66 13.71 7.65
C GLU A 218 17.64 13.28 8.75
N ALA A 219 17.64 13.99 9.89
CA ALA A 219 18.48 13.64 11.04
C ALA A 219 18.12 12.27 11.63
N TYR A 220 16.83 11.93 11.70
CA TYR A 220 16.38 10.61 12.14
C TYR A 220 16.88 9.50 11.22
N LEU A 221 16.71 9.66 9.91
CA LEU A 221 17.12 8.69 8.88
C LEU A 221 18.63 8.41 8.94
N ALA A 222 19.44 9.44 9.17
CA ALA A 222 20.89 9.32 9.31
C ALA A 222 21.34 8.79 10.70
N SER A 223 20.47 8.81 11.71
CA SER A 223 20.81 8.37 13.06
C SER A 223 20.89 6.86 13.20
N GLU A 224 21.62 6.38 14.21
CA GLU A 224 21.64 4.96 14.61
C GLU A 224 20.23 4.38 14.83
N ARG A 225 19.30 5.19 15.36
CA ARG A 225 17.92 4.76 15.57
C ARG A 225 17.19 4.51 14.25
N GLY A 226 17.32 5.43 13.29
CA GLY A 226 16.71 5.28 11.95
C GLY A 226 17.31 4.12 11.17
N ARG A 227 18.65 3.99 11.19
CA ARG A 227 19.36 2.86 10.56
C ARG A 227 18.95 1.52 11.15
N ARG A 228 18.75 1.43 12.47
CA ARG A 228 18.22 0.22 13.12
C ARG A 228 16.81 -0.12 12.68
N ALA A 229 15.93 0.88 12.52
CA ALA A 229 14.57 0.67 12.02
C ALA A 229 14.58 0.15 10.58
N ILE A 230 15.42 0.74 9.71
CA ILE A 230 15.64 0.27 8.34
C ILE A 230 16.15 -1.17 8.34
N ARG A 231 17.17 -1.47 9.16
CA ARG A 231 17.72 -2.83 9.29
C ARG A 231 16.64 -3.83 9.69
N ALA A 232 15.80 -3.50 10.67
CA ALA A 232 14.71 -4.38 11.10
C ALA A 232 13.69 -4.60 9.95
N SER A 233 13.37 -3.56 9.21
CA SER A 233 12.47 -3.65 8.04
C SER A 233 13.04 -4.53 6.94
N LEU A 234 14.28 -4.25 6.51
CA LEU A 234 14.98 -5.05 5.51
C LEU A 234 15.12 -6.51 5.93
N ARG A 235 15.42 -6.77 7.20
CA ARG A 235 15.54 -8.15 7.72
C ARG A 235 14.23 -8.91 7.55
N ARG A 236 13.08 -8.28 7.83
CA ARG A 236 11.76 -8.91 7.60
C ARG A 236 11.50 -9.16 6.12
N SER A 237 11.79 -8.20 5.25
CA SER A 237 11.63 -8.39 3.82
C SER A 237 12.49 -9.56 3.32
N LEU A 238 13.75 -9.64 3.74
CA LEU A 238 14.64 -10.75 3.39
C LEU A 238 14.15 -12.11 3.92
N VAL A 239 13.48 -12.15 5.07
CA VAL A 239 12.85 -13.38 5.60
C VAL A 239 11.76 -13.85 4.66
N VAL A 240 10.81 -12.97 4.31
CA VAL A 240 9.69 -13.31 3.42
C VAL A 240 10.23 -13.78 2.07
N GLU A 241 11.17 -13.02 1.51
CA GLU A 241 11.84 -13.38 0.25
C GLU A 241 12.51 -14.75 0.34
N LYS A 242 13.29 -15.02 1.41
CA LYS A 242 13.93 -16.33 1.58
C LYS A 242 12.90 -17.46 1.69
N ILE A 243 11.82 -17.29 2.44
CA ILE A 243 10.76 -18.31 2.58
C ILE A 243 10.12 -18.61 1.21
N VAL A 244 9.81 -17.56 0.44
CA VAL A 244 9.23 -17.69 -0.90
C VAL A 244 10.19 -18.40 -1.84
N GLU A 245 11.46 -17.98 -1.87
CA GLU A 245 12.46 -18.54 -2.77
C GLU A 245 12.80 -19.99 -2.42
N ASP A 246 12.94 -20.33 -1.13
CA ASP A 246 13.17 -21.71 -0.68
C ASP A 246 11.99 -22.62 -1.06
N TRP A 247 10.74 -22.12 -1.00
CA TRP A 247 9.57 -22.86 -1.45
C TRP A 247 9.60 -23.12 -2.96
N PHE A 248 9.90 -22.11 -3.78
CA PHE A 248 9.98 -22.29 -5.22
C PHE A 248 11.17 -23.17 -5.65
N ASP A 249 12.28 -23.17 -4.90
CA ASP A 249 13.41 -24.08 -5.14
C ASP A 249 13.02 -25.54 -4.88
N GLY A 250 12.17 -25.79 -3.87
CA GLY A 250 11.55 -27.09 -3.63
C GLY A 250 10.42 -27.46 -4.61
N ASN A 251 9.89 -26.48 -5.34
CA ASN A 251 8.73 -26.64 -6.24
C ASN A 251 9.00 -25.98 -7.61
N PRO A 252 9.99 -26.46 -8.40
CA PRO A 252 10.44 -25.78 -9.62
C PRO A 252 9.36 -25.66 -10.70
N GLY A 253 8.32 -26.49 -10.67
CA GLY A 253 7.18 -26.42 -11.61
C GLY A 253 6.08 -25.42 -11.22
N ALA A 254 6.18 -24.79 -10.04
CA ALA A 254 5.16 -23.85 -9.57
C ALA A 254 5.31 -22.45 -10.17
N TRP A 255 6.51 -22.08 -10.65
CA TRP A 255 6.69 -20.83 -11.39
C TRP A 255 6.05 -20.95 -12.78
N PRO A 256 5.22 -19.97 -13.20
CA PRO A 256 4.51 -20.08 -14.46
C PRO A 256 5.46 -20.12 -15.65
N ALA A 257 5.40 -21.20 -16.45
CA ALA A 257 6.21 -21.33 -17.67
C ALA A 257 5.93 -20.25 -18.72
N TRP A 258 4.76 -19.59 -18.65
CA TRP A 258 4.41 -18.46 -19.52
C TRP A 258 4.97 -17.12 -19.03
N GLY A 259 5.41 -17.05 -17.78
CA GLY A 259 5.86 -15.84 -17.09
C GLY A 259 7.29 -15.44 -17.47
N PRO A 260 7.78 -14.31 -16.92
CA PRO A 260 9.17 -13.92 -17.06
C PRO A 260 10.09 -14.93 -16.36
N GLU A 261 11.40 -14.81 -16.61
CA GLU A 261 12.41 -15.51 -15.81
C GLU A 261 12.22 -15.16 -14.33
N ARG A 262 12.42 -16.15 -13.45
CA ARG A 262 12.26 -15.97 -12.01
C ARG A 262 13.28 -14.93 -11.52
N PRO A 263 12.86 -13.95 -10.69
CA PRO A 263 13.79 -12.97 -10.16
C PRO A 263 14.92 -13.66 -9.38
N PRO A 264 16.16 -13.14 -9.45
CA PRO A 264 17.26 -13.69 -8.69
C PRO A 264 16.99 -13.53 -7.20
N ARG A 265 17.45 -14.51 -6.40
CA ARG A 265 17.38 -14.45 -4.94
C ARG A 265 18.03 -13.15 -4.46
N PRO A 266 17.36 -12.34 -3.62
CA PRO A 266 17.98 -11.15 -3.06
C PRO A 266 19.23 -11.57 -2.28
N ALA A 267 20.28 -10.76 -2.37
CA ALA A 267 21.57 -11.02 -1.73
C ALA A 267 21.45 -10.88 -0.19
N ALA A 268 20.78 -11.83 0.45
CA ALA A 268 20.96 -12.09 1.87
C ALA A 268 22.29 -12.83 2.00
N THR A 269 23.28 -12.19 2.61
CA THR A 269 24.49 -12.91 3.00
C THR A 269 24.09 -13.97 4.01
N ALA A 270 24.12 -15.24 3.58
CA ALA A 270 24.15 -16.35 4.50
C ALA A 270 25.33 -16.09 5.44
N ALA A 271 25.04 -15.93 6.74
CA ALA A 271 26.09 -15.92 7.73
C ALA A 271 26.87 -17.24 7.56
N LEU A 272 28.19 -17.13 7.43
CA LEU A 272 29.12 -18.25 7.51
C LEU A 272 28.66 -19.18 8.64
N SER A 273 28.58 -20.48 8.36
CA SER A 273 28.25 -21.55 9.31
C SER A 273 28.81 -21.26 10.71
N PRO A 274 28.07 -21.57 11.78
CA PRO A 274 28.63 -21.46 13.12
C PRO A 274 29.81 -22.43 13.21
N ALA A 275 31.03 -21.88 13.12
CA ALA A 275 32.22 -22.61 13.50
C ALA A 275 32.03 -23.05 14.96
N ALA A 276 32.13 -24.37 15.14
CA ALA A 276 32.07 -25.11 16.37
C ALA A 276 32.33 -24.29 17.65
N SER A 277 31.40 -24.43 18.60
CA SER A 277 31.69 -24.20 20.02
C SER A 277 32.99 -24.90 20.43
N PRO A 278 33.91 -24.23 21.13
CA PRO A 278 34.67 -24.88 22.16
C PRO A 278 33.90 -24.74 23.47
N ALA A 279 33.36 -25.87 23.94
CA ALA A 279 33.00 -26.04 25.32
C ALA A 279 34.24 -25.82 26.22
N GLY A 280 34.06 -25.14 27.35
CA GLY A 280 34.95 -25.26 28.51
C GLY A 280 35.37 -23.93 29.13
N GLY A 281 34.79 -23.61 30.29
CA GLY A 281 35.30 -22.54 31.16
C GLY A 281 34.30 -22.01 32.18
N SER A 282 34.01 -22.80 33.22
CA SER A 282 33.32 -22.32 34.43
C SER A 282 34.15 -21.30 35.21
N ALA A 283 33.47 -20.36 35.89
CA ALA A 283 33.88 -19.47 37.00
C ALA A 283 33.55 -18.02 36.61
N ASP A 284 32.92 -17.15 37.40
CA ASP A 284 32.48 -17.17 38.79
C ASP A 284 31.53 -15.95 38.92
N ALA A 285 30.47 -16.08 39.70
CA ALA A 285 29.49 -15.00 39.89
C ALA A 285 29.90 -14.14 41.10
N PRO A 286 30.03 -12.80 41.00
CA PRO A 286 30.13 -11.99 42.20
C PRO A 286 28.72 -11.64 42.71
N LYS A 287 28.43 -12.24 43.87
CA LYS A 287 27.31 -11.92 44.77
C LYS A 287 27.18 -10.42 45.04
N ALA A 288 25.94 -9.95 44.98
CA ALA A 288 25.49 -8.66 45.47
C ALA A 288 25.88 -8.44 46.95
N LYS A 289 26.56 -7.32 47.25
CA LYS A 289 26.70 -6.79 48.60
C LYS A 289 25.68 -5.68 48.80
N ARG A 290 24.64 -5.98 49.60
CA ARG A 290 23.81 -5.00 50.31
C ARG A 290 24.70 -4.34 51.37
N SER A 291 24.65 -3.01 51.46
CA SER A 291 25.09 -2.26 52.64
C SER A 291 24.00 -1.26 53.05
N PRO A 292 23.85 -0.97 54.36
CA PRO A 292 22.58 -0.58 54.95
C PRO A 292 22.46 0.93 55.22
N ALA A 293 21.21 1.34 55.44
CA ALA A 293 20.80 2.64 55.93
C ALA A 293 21.53 3.04 57.23
N LYS A 294 21.98 4.29 57.29
CA LYS A 294 22.24 5.02 58.54
C LYS A 294 21.31 6.21 58.63
N ARG A 295 20.36 6.14 59.57
CA ARG A 295 19.67 7.27 60.19
C ARG A 295 20.43 7.62 61.46
N SER A 296 20.83 8.88 61.65
CA SER A 296 20.76 9.58 62.95
C SER A 296 21.35 11.01 62.87
N ALA A 297 20.47 11.98 63.11
CA ALA A 297 20.63 13.21 63.90
C ALA A 297 21.85 14.13 63.68
N LYS A 298 21.59 15.35 63.19
CA LYS A 298 21.45 16.55 64.03
C LYS A 298 20.64 17.62 63.29
#